data_AF-A0A3B0VHB0-F1
#
_entry.id   AF-A0A3B0VHB0-F1
#
_cell.length_a   1.000
_cell.length_b   1.000
_cell.length_c   1.000
_cell.angle_alpha   90.00
_cell.angle_beta   90.00
_cell.angle_gamma   90.00
#
_symmetry.space_group_name_H-M   'P 1'
#
loop_
_entity.id
_entity.type
_entity.pdbx_description
1 polymer ?
#
loop_
_entity_poly.entity_id
_entity_poly.type
_entity_poly.pdbx_seq_one_letter_code
_entity_poly.pdbx_strand_id
1 'polypeptide(L)'
;KTNMEAAKEIAYQMRLKNIGGIIIVDFIDMEQEAHREEVVRILQEAVKRDKCRVNVLKVSEFGLVQMTRKRSREDIVQIMCEPCNCCNGNGWVKSRRTVAYEIFRKIAKGQLSGAPRVIIKVNPRVAAMMLKDEASTIHKIEDDLQIQIIIEPDGHLAVEKYAIIWGSDNSKAGLPVLQKARP
;
A
#
# COMPACT_ATOMS: atom_id res chain seq x y z
N LYS A 1 6.43 -20.71 22.86
CA LYS A 1 7.45 -19.97 22.05
C LYS A 1 6.80 -19.13 20.94
N THR A 2 6.03 -19.72 20.01
CA THR A 2 5.39 -19.01 18.88
C THR A 2 4.54 -17.79 19.29
N ASN A 3 3.65 -17.93 20.28
CA ASN A 3 2.83 -16.81 20.77
C ASN A 3 3.66 -15.63 21.31
N MET A 4 4.85 -15.90 21.86
CA MET A 4 5.74 -14.88 22.42
C MET A 4 6.44 -14.08 21.31
N GLU A 5 6.81 -14.74 20.22
CA GLU A 5 7.33 -14.09 19.01
C GLU A 5 6.19 -13.30 18.34
N ALA A 6 5.00 -13.88 18.23
CA ALA A 6 3.82 -13.21 17.70
C ALA A 6 3.47 -11.94 18.49
N ALA A 7 3.51 -11.96 19.82
CA ALA A 7 3.25 -10.77 20.64
C ALA A 7 4.19 -9.61 20.32
N LYS A 8 5.48 -9.89 20.10
CA LYS A 8 6.48 -8.88 19.69
C LYS A 8 6.19 -8.34 18.29
N GLU A 9 5.86 -9.24 17.35
CA GLU A 9 5.58 -8.88 15.96
C GLU A 9 4.30 -8.07 15.82
N ILE A 10 3.24 -8.42 16.56
CA ILE A 10 1.98 -7.66 16.60
C ILE A 10 2.24 -6.22 17.03
N ALA A 11 2.97 -6.03 18.14
CA ALA A 11 3.32 -4.68 18.60
C ALA A 11 4.16 -3.90 17.57
N TYR A 12 5.04 -4.58 16.84
CA TYR A 12 5.82 -3.98 15.76
C TYR A 12 4.93 -3.56 14.57
N GLN A 13 4.07 -4.46 14.08
CA GLN A 13 3.17 -4.22 12.95
C GLN A 13 2.14 -3.13 13.26
N MET A 14 1.63 -3.08 14.49
CA MET A 14 0.74 -2.00 14.93
C MET A 14 1.36 -0.62 14.76
N ARG A 15 2.65 -0.47 15.10
CA ARG A 15 3.40 0.77 14.90
C ARG A 15 3.68 1.03 13.43
N LEU A 16 4.16 0.02 12.71
CA LEU A 16 4.56 0.13 11.30
C LEU A 16 3.37 0.52 10.41
N LYS A 17 2.21 -0.10 10.63
CA LYS A 17 0.98 0.13 9.85
C LYS A 17 0.08 1.21 10.45
N ASN A 18 0.48 1.79 11.58
CA ASN A 18 -0.31 2.76 12.35
C ASN A 18 -1.74 2.28 12.67
N ILE A 19 -1.90 1.01 13.04
CA ILE A 19 -3.21 0.42 13.37
C ILE A 19 -3.70 1.04 14.69
N GLY A 20 -4.96 1.45 14.77
CA GLY A 20 -5.53 2.07 15.97
C GLY A 20 -7.03 1.82 16.10
N GLY A 21 -7.53 1.93 17.32
CA GLY A 21 -8.87 1.51 17.73
C GLY A 21 -8.83 0.30 18.66
N ILE A 22 -9.92 -0.46 18.67
CA ILE A 22 -10.02 -1.74 19.39
C ILE A 22 -9.33 -2.80 18.53
N ILE A 23 -8.43 -3.54 19.16
CA ILE A 23 -7.66 -4.61 18.53
C ILE A 23 -7.88 -5.87 19.36
N ILE A 24 -8.26 -6.95 18.69
CA ILE A 24 -8.45 -8.26 19.29
C ILE A 24 -7.37 -9.17 18.72
N VAL A 25 -6.59 -9.79 19.60
CA VAL A 25 -5.55 -10.75 19.24
C VAL A 25 -6.00 -12.13 19.68
N ASP A 26 -6.09 -13.03 18.71
CA ASP A 26 -6.34 -14.44 18.93
C ASP A 26 -5.01 -15.19 18.92
N PHE A 27 -4.60 -15.69 20.10
CA PHE A 27 -3.37 -16.47 20.24
C PHE A 27 -3.70 -17.97 20.14
N ILE A 28 -2.72 -18.76 19.71
CA ILE A 28 -2.87 -20.22 19.68
C ILE A 28 -3.13 -20.72 21.11
N ASP A 29 -4.03 -21.71 21.24
CA ASP A 29 -4.42 -22.30 22.52
C ASP A 29 -3.24 -22.65 23.41
N MET A 30 -3.35 -22.27 24.68
CA MET A 30 -2.37 -22.55 25.73
C MET A 30 -3.07 -23.24 26.90
N GLU A 31 -2.62 -24.44 27.25
CA GLU A 31 -3.18 -25.23 28.36
C GLU A 31 -2.81 -24.64 29.72
N GLN A 32 -1.61 -24.07 29.86
CA GLN A 32 -1.10 -23.52 31.12
C GLN A 32 -1.40 -22.03 31.23
N GLU A 33 -1.99 -21.61 32.35
CA GLU A 33 -2.27 -20.20 32.65
C GLU A 33 -0.99 -19.35 32.67
N ALA A 34 0.11 -19.90 33.22
CA ALA A 34 1.40 -19.23 33.24
C ALA A 34 1.88 -18.81 31.84
N HIS A 35 1.65 -19.63 30.81
CA HIS A 35 1.99 -19.27 29.43
C HIS A 35 1.13 -18.12 28.89
N ARG A 36 -0.15 -18.06 29.27
CA ARG A 36 -1.06 -16.97 28.88
C ARG A 36 -0.61 -15.65 29.49
N GLU A 37 -0.30 -15.66 30.79
CA GLU A 37 0.24 -14.50 31.50
C GLU A 37 1.56 -14.03 30.90
N GLU A 38 2.44 -14.96 30.54
CA GLU A 38 3.74 -14.63 29.94
C GLU A 38 3.58 -13.94 28.58
N VAL A 39 2.68 -14.42 27.72
CA VAL A 39 2.37 -13.81 26.41
C VAL A 39 1.82 -12.40 26.59
N VAL A 40 0.90 -12.19 27.54
CA VAL A 40 0.36 -10.86 27.84
C VAL A 40 1.45 -9.94 28.37
N ARG A 41 2.33 -10.42 29.26
CA ARG A 41 3.47 -9.65 29.76
C ARG A 41 4.39 -9.21 28.64
N ILE A 42 4.75 -10.13 27.72
CA ILE A 42 5.58 -9.79 26.56
C ILE A 42 4.90 -8.79 25.65
N LEU A 43 3.59 -8.94 25.40
CA LEU A 43 2.84 -7.97 24.60
C LEU A 43 2.87 -6.59 25.26
N GLN A 44 2.61 -6.51 26.56
CA GLN A 44 2.68 -5.27 27.34
C GLN A 44 4.07 -4.63 27.27
N GLU A 45 5.14 -5.42 27.38
CA GLU A 45 6.51 -4.91 27.23
C GLU A 45 6.79 -4.42 25.81
N ALA A 46 6.34 -5.15 24.79
CA ALA A 46 6.58 -4.82 23.39
C ALA A 46 5.85 -3.53 22.95
N VAL A 47 4.68 -3.24 23.53
CA VAL A 47 3.92 -2.01 23.24
C VAL A 47 4.43 -0.77 23.98
N LYS A 48 5.26 -0.91 25.02
CA LYS A 48 5.88 0.26 25.71
C LYS A 48 6.70 1.15 24.77
N ARG A 49 7.20 0.58 23.66
CA ARG A 49 7.93 1.32 22.61
C ARG A 49 7.01 2.14 21.69
N ASP A 50 5.70 2.03 21.83
CA ASP A 50 4.73 2.80 21.04
C ASP A 50 4.60 4.23 21.57
N LYS A 51 4.59 5.20 20.65
CA LYS A 51 4.40 6.62 20.98
C LYS A 51 2.93 6.94 21.27
N CYS A 52 2.00 6.13 20.75
CA CYS A 52 0.58 6.30 21.00
C CYS A 52 0.20 5.62 22.31
N ARG A 53 -0.83 6.14 22.99
CA ARG A 53 -1.37 5.50 24.20
C ARG A 53 -1.96 4.13 23.83
N VAL A 54 -1.41 3.08 24.42
CA VAL A 54 -1.89 1.70 24.29
C VAL A 54 -2.39 1.23 25.66
N ASN A 55 -3.54 0.56 25.67
CA ASN A 55 -4.09 -0.10 26.85
C ASN A 55 -4.32 -1.58 26.51
N VAL A 56 -3.63 -2.48 27.20
CA VAL A 56 -3.80 -3.93 27.05
C VAL A 56 -4.72 -4.41 28.17
N LEU A 57 -5.85 -5.00 27.82
CA LEU A 57 -6.79 -5.58 28.76
C LEU A 57 -6.40 -7.04 29.06
N LYS A 58 -7.05 -7.63 30.06
CA LYS A 58 -6.86 -9.05 30.38
C LYS A 58 -7.34 -9.96 29.24
N VAL A 59 -6.81 -11.18 29.23
CA VAL A 59 -7.31 -12.26 28.35
C VAL A 59 -8.79 -12.48 28.65
N SER A 60 -9.61 -12.58 27.62
CA SER A 60 -11.03 -12.94 27.76
C SER A 60 -11.18 -14.40 28.15
N GLU A 61 -12.37 -14.77 28.61
CA GLU A 61 -12.73 -16.18 28.86
C GLU A 61 -12.59 -17.06 27.60
N PHE A 62 -12.71 -16.45 26.42
CA PHE A 62 -12.51 -17.08 25.11
C PHE A 62 -11.03 -17.16 24.69
N GLY A 63 -10.07 -16.77 25.54
CA GLY A 63 -8.65 -16.80 25.20
C GLY A 63 -8.14 -15.62 24.37
N LEU A 64 -8.99 -14.61 24.12
CA LEU A 64 -8.64 -13.46 23.28
C LEU A 64 -8.01 -12.34 24.10
N VAL A 65 -6.92 -11.75 23.61
CA VAL A 65 -6.34 -10.56 24.22
C VAL A 65 -6.96 -9.32 23.58
N GLN A 66 -7.64 -8.53 24.39
CA GLN A 66 -8.23 -7.27 23.95
C GLN A 66 -7.29 -6.11 24.28
N MET A 67 -7.15 -5.17 23.36
CA MET A 67 -6.38 -3.96 23.60
C MET A 67 -6.96 -2.78 22.82
N THR A 68 -6.65 -1.57 23.28
CA THR A 68 -6.96 -0.34 22.57
C THR A 68 -5.69 0.44 22.30
N ARG A 69 -5.58 1.03 21.11
CA ARG A 69 -4.52 1.96 20.75
C ARG A 69 -5.13 3.25 20.23
N LYS A 70 -4.78 4.40 20.83
CA LYS A 70 -5.27 5.71 20.41
C LYS A 70 -4.93 5.96 18.93
N ARG A 71 -5.93 6.33 18.13
CA ARG A 71 -5.72 6.80 16.75
C ARG A 71 -5.07 8.18 16.78
N SER A 72 -3.91 8.32 16.15
CA SER A 72 -3.19 9.58 16.04
C SER A 72 -3.23 10.18 14.64
N ARG A 73 -3.38 9.34 13.61
CA ARG A 73 -3.41 9.67 12.17
C ARG A 73 -4.23 8.62 11.42
N GLU A 74 -4.46 8.84 10.14
CA GLU A 74 -4.97 7.82 9.21
C GLU A 74 -4.09 6.57 9.25
N ASP A 75 -4.73 5.40 9.18
CA ASP A 75 -3.99 4.14 9.08
C ASP A 75 -3.42 3.94 7.67
N ILE A 76 -2.46 3.02 7.54
CA ILE A 76 -1.78 2.81 6.25
C ILE A 76 -2.73 2.37 5.14
N VAL A 77 -3.83 1.69 5.49
CA VAL A 77 -4.83 1.22 4.53
C VAL A 77 -5.61 2.41 3.99
N GLN A 78 -6.01 3.35 4.84
CA GLN A 78 -6.67 4.58 4.42
C GLN A 78 -5.80 5.44 3.49
N ILE A 79 -4.48 5.44 3.71
CA ILE A 79 -3.54 6.21 2.87
C ILE A 79 -3.30 5.52 1.52
N MET A 80 -3.21 4.19 1.51
CA MET A 80 -2.80 3.42 0.33
C MET A 80 -3.98 2.85 -0.48
N CYS A 81 -5.17 2.78 0.08
CA CYS A 81 -6.34 2.14 -0.51
C CYS A 81 -7.54 3.08 -0.56
N GLU A 82 -8.45 2.81 -1.50
CA GLU A 82 -9.76 3.44 -1.61
C GLU A 82 -10.86 2.35 -1.57
N PRO A 83 -12.11 2.69 -1.21
CA PRO A 83 -13.20 1.73 -1.19
C PRO A 83 -13.40 1.11 -2.58
N CYS A 84 -13.62 -0.20 -2.63
CA CYS A 84 -13.87 -0.89 -3.88
C CYS A 84 -15.24 -0.52 -4.46
N ASN A 85 -15.25 0.09 -5.65
CA ASN A 85 -16.48 0.47 -6.34
C ASN A 85 -17.27 -0.74 -6.89
N CYS A 86 -16.62 -1.90 -7.04
CA CYS A 86 -17.27 -3.10 -7.59
C CYS A 86 -18.07 -3.88 -6.55
N CYS A 87 -17.65 -3.85 -5.27
CA CYS A 87 -18.34 -4.56 -4.17
C CYS A 87 -19.05 -3.61 -3.20
N ASN A 88 -19.37 -2.40 -3.66
CA ASN A 88 -20.11 -1.40 -2.88
C ASN A 88 -19.43 -1.01 -1.56
N GLY A 89 -18.09 -0.97 -1.54
CA GLY A 89 -17.30 -0.58 -0.36
C GLY A 89 -17.02 -1.69 0.66
N ASN A 90 -17.45 -2.93 0.42
CA ASN A 90 -17.15 -4.07 1.30
C ASN A 90 -15.66 -4.47 1.30
N GLY A 91 -14.90 -4.02 0.31
CA GLY A 91 -13.48 -4.30 0.16
C GLY A 91 -12.69 -3.03 -0.15
N TRP A 92 -11.37 -3.16 -0.10
CA TRP A 92 -10.41 -2.09 -0.36
C TRP A 92 -9.61 -2.44 -1.61
N VAL A 93 -9.40 -1.45 -2.48
CA VAL A 93 -8.50 -1.55 -3.64
C VAL A 93 -7.39 -0.52 -3.47
N LYS A 94 -6.21 -0.77 -4.04
CA LYS A 94 -5.14 0.23 -4.05
C LYS A 94 -5.67 1.54 -4.63
N SER A 95 -5.36 2.64 -3.94
CA SER A 95 -5.71 3.97 -4.42
C SER A 95 -5.03 4.23 -5.75
N ARG A 96 -5.64 5.09 -6.57
CA ARG A 96 -5.06 5.51 -7.85
C ARG A 96 -3.63 6.03 -7.68
N ARG A 97 -3.36 6.74 -6.58
CA ARG A 97 -2.03 7.25 -6.23
C ARG A 97 -1.06 6.10 -5.98
N THR A 98 -1.43 5.12 -5.16
CA THR A 98 -0.60 3.94 -4.90
C THR A 98 -0.23 3.21 -6.19
N VAL A 99 -1.19 3.02 -7.10
CA VAL A 99 -0.94 2.38 -8.40
C VAL A 99 0.05 3.18 -9.24
N ALA A 100 -0.09 4.51 -9.32
CA ALA A 100 0.86 5.36 -10.05
C ALA A 100 2.30 5.27 -9.50
N TYR A 101 2.47 5.33 -8.18
CA TYR A 101 3.82 5.19 -7.57
C TYR A 101 4.39 3.78 -7.68
N GLU A 102 3.57 2.73 -7.80
CA GLU A 102 4.06 1.41 -8.18
C GLU A 102 4.61 1.39 -9.61
N ILE A 103 3.90 2.02 -10.55
CA ILE A 103 4.33 2.16 -11.94
C ILE A 103 5.65 2.94 -12.02
N PHE A 104 5.73 4.10 -11.37
CA PHE A 104 6.95 4.93 -11.34
C PHE A 104 8.16 4.15 -10.80
N ARG A 105 7.98 3.41 -9.71
CA ARG A 105 9.05 2.56 -9.16
C ARG A 105 9.46 1.43 -10.11
N LYS A 106 8.52 0.85 -10.86
CA LYS A 106 8.83 -0.16 -11.86
C LYS A 106 9.59 0.42 -13.05
N ILE A 107 9.25 1.63 -13.48
CA ILE A 107 9.97 2.33 -14.56
C ILE A 107 11.39 2.65 -14.11
N ALA A 108 11.57 3.21 -12.91
CA ALA A 108 12.90 3.48 -12.36
C ALA A 108 13.78 2.22 -12.25
N LYS A 109 13.19 1.05 -11.96
CA LYS A 109 13.91 -0.23 -11.95
C LYS A 109 14.14 -0.84 -13.34
N GLY A 110 13.25 -0.57 -14.28
CA GLY A 110 13.24 -1.16 -15.63
C GLY A 110 14.17 -0.47 -16.63
N GLN A 111 14.86 0.60 -16.24
CA GLN A 111 15.82 1.32 -17.10
C GLN A 111 16.91 0.41 -17.72
N LEU A 112 17.15 -0.76 -17.13
CA LEU A 112 18.03 -1.81 -17.69
C LEU A 112 17.62 -2.27 -19.11
N SER A 113 16.40 -2.00 -19.56
CA SER A 113 15.95 -2.34 -20.91
C SER A 113 16.55 -1.45 -22.02
N GLY A 114 17.15 -0.29 -21.69
CA GLY A 114 17.79 0.60 -22.68
C GLY A 114 16.84 1.24 -23.71
N ALA A 115 15.53 1.11 -23.51
CA ALA A 115 14.51 1.61 -24.43
C ALA A 115 14.29 3.13 -24.21
N PRO A 116 14.31 3.96 -25.29
CA PRO A 116 14.13 5.41 -25.18
C PRO A 116 12.69 5.81 -24.81
N ARG A 117 11.73 4.87 -24.93
CA ARG A 117 10.31 5.15 -24.74
C ARG A 117 9.60 4.07 -23.92
N VAL A 118 8.67 4.51 -23.09
CA VAL A 118 7.82 3.65 -22.26
C VAL A 118 6.36 4.02 -22.46
N ILE A 119 5.55 3.03 -22.80
CA ILE A 119 4.09 3.16 -22.87
C ILE A 119 3.48 2.51 -21.63
N ILE A 120 2.66 3.27 -20.92
CA ILE A 120 1.97 2.84 -19.71
C ILE A 120 0.47 2.78 -20.02
N LYS A 121 -0.08 1.58 -20.05
CA LYS A 121 -1.53 1.37 -20.18
C LYS A 121 -2.16 1.25 -18.80
N VAL A 122 -3.11 2.13 -18.48
CA VAL A 122 -3.76 2.20 -17.16
C VAL A 122 -5.24 2.54 -17.27
N ASN A 123 -6.01 2.29 -16.20
CA ASN A 123 -7.38 2.77 -16.12
C ASN A 123 -7.45 4.32 -16.29
N PRO A 124 -8.48 4.88 -16.97
CA PRO A 124 -8.60 6.32 -17.22
C PRO A 124 -8.55 7.18 -15.96
N ARG A 125 -9.06 6.69 -14.83
CA ARG A 125 -9.03 7.44 -13.55
C ARG A 125 -7.61 7.55 -13.00
N VAL A 126 -6.77 6.56 -13.25
CA VAL A 126 -5.34 6.56 -12.89
C VAL A 126 -4.58 7.47 -13.86
N ALA A 127 -4.82 7.36 -15.17
CA ALA A 127 -4.21 8.23 -16.19
C ALA A 127 -4.47 9.72 -15.90
N ALA A 128 -5.72 10.08 -15.62
CA ALA A 128 -6.10 11.46 -15.31
C ALA A 128 -5.38 12.00 -14.06
N MET A 129 -5.27 11.18 -13.01
CA MET A 129 -4.55 11.55 -11.78
C MET A 129 -3.04 11.69 -12.03
N MET A 130 -2.43 10.76 -12.78
CA MET A 130 -1.02 10.82 -13.16
C MET A 130 -0.70 12.10 -13.95
N LEU A 131 -1.52 12.44 -14.94
CA LEU A 131 -1.31 13.61 -15.81
C LEU A 131 -1.59 14.95 -15.13
N LYS A 132 -2.44 14.97 -14.08
CA LYS A 132 -2.83 16.19 -13.37
C LYS A 132 -2.01 16.40 -12.11
N ASP A 133 -2.07 15.45 -11.18
CA ASP A 133 -1.57 15.61 -9.82
C ASP A 133 -0.07 15.21 -9.72
N GLU A 134 0.39 14.29 -10.57
CA GLU A 134 1.75 13.74 -10.56
C GLU A 134 2.58 14.11 -11.80
N ALA A 135 2.18 15.15 -12.54
CA ALA A 135 2.86 15.58 -13.76
C ALA A 135 4.34 15.93 -13.54
N SER A 136 4.65 16.57 -12.40
CA SER A 136 6.01 16.95 -12.02
C SER A 136 6.87 15.72 -11.69
N THR A 137 6.30 14.71 -11.04
CA THR A 137 6.97 13.44 -10.77
C THR A 137 7.30 12.70 -12.06
N ILE A 138 6.39 12.71 -13.04
CA ILE A 138 6.64 12.13 -14.36
C ILE A 138 7.82 12.82 -15.05
N HIS A 139 7.83 14.16 -15.10
CA HIS A 139 8.92 14.90 -15.75
C HIS A 139 10.28 14.61 -15.11
N LYS A 140 10.35 14.55 -13.78
CA LYS A 140 11.57 14.16 -13.08
C LYS A 140 12.07 12.78 -13.50
N ILE A 141 11.18 11.80 -13.64
CA ILE A 141 11.55 10.45 -14.06
C ILE A 141 11.99 10.43 -15.52
N GLU A 142 11.32 11.20 -16.40
CA GLU A 142 11.73 11.34 -17.80
C GLU A 142 13.14 11.95 -17.91
N ASP A 143 13.42 13.00 -17.14
CA ASP A 143 14.71 13.69 -17.11
C ASP A 143 15.81 12.82 -16.48
N ASP A 144 15.55 12.20 -15.33
CA ASP A 144 16.53 11.36 -14.62
C ASP A 144 16.93 10.14 -15.45
N LEU A 145 15.97 9.55 -16.18
CA LEU A 145 16.19 8.32 -16.94
C LEU A 145 16.48 8.56 -18.43
N GLN A 146 16.31 9.80 -18.91
CA GLN A 146 16.39 10.18 -20.33
C GLN A 146 15.47 9.33 -21.23
N ILE A 147 14.21 9.14 -20.78
CA ILE A 147 13.19 8.37 -21.51
C ILE A 147 11.93 9.21 -21.73
N GLN A 148 11.14 8.85 -22.74
CA GLN A 148 9.82 9.41 -22.94
C GLN A 148 8.73 8.50 -22.33
N ILE A 149 7.90 9.04 -21.44
CA ILE A 149 6.76 8.33 -20.84
C ILE A 149 5.47 8.72 -21.54
N ILE A 150 4.74 7.73 -22.03
CA ILE A 150 3.43 7.91 -22.67
C ILE A 150 2.38 7.14 -21.89
N ILE A 151 1.33 7.84 -21.49
CA ILE A 151 0.24 7.28 -20.69
C ILE A 151 -0.96 7.07 -21.61
N GLU A 152 -1.37 5.81 -21.77
CA GLU A 152 -2.52 5.39 -22.56
C GLU A 152 -3.66 4.95 -21.63
N PRO A 153 -4.79 5.69 -21.58
CA PRO A 153 -5.95 5.26 -20.82
C PRO A 153 -6.66 4.10 -21.53
N ASP A 154 -6.92 3.02 -20.78
CA ASP A 154 -7.66 1.84 -21.24
C ASP A 154 -8.85 1.59 -20.31
N GLY A 155 -10.06 1.82 -20.83
CA GLY A 155 -11.31 1.68 -20.09
C GLY A 155 -11.66 0.24 -19.69
N HIS A 156 -11.02 -0.77 -20.29
CA HIS A 156 -11.24 -2.17 -19.95
C HIS A 156 -10.34 -2.63 -18.78
N LEU A 157 -9.32 -1.86 -18.42
CA LEU A 157 -8.46 -2.17 -17.27
C LEU A 157 -9.12 -1.76 -15.95
N ALA A 158 -9.12 -2.66 -14.97
CA ALA A 158 -9.43 -2.32 -13.59
C ALA A 158 -8.40 -1.33 -13.02
N VAL A 159 -8.78 -0.56 -12.00
CA VAL A 159 -7.94 0.51 -11.39
C VAL A 159 -6.56 -0.01 -10.94
N GLU A 160 -6.48 -1.23 -10.43
CA GLU A 160 -5.23 -1.82 -9.93
C GLU A 160 -4.38 -2.50 -11.03
N LYS A 161 -4.91 -2.62 -12.25
CA LYS A 161 -4.25 -3.28 -13.37
C LYS A 161 -3.59 -2.24 -14.27
N TYR A 162 -2.39 -2.56 -14.72
CA TYR A 162 -1.62 -1.75 -15.64
C TYR A 162 -0.67 -2.62 -16.45
N ALA A 163 -0.26 -2.13 -17.61
CA ALA A 163 0.80 -2.72 -18.42
C ALA A 163 1.88 -1.68 -18.70
N ILE A 164 3.14 -2.09 -18.66
CA ILE A 164 4.30 -1.26 -19.00
C ILE A 164 4.95 -1.92 -20.21
N ILE A 165 5.03 -1.19 -21.31
CA ILE A 165 5.59 -1.66 -22.58
C ILE A 165 6.79 -0.78 -22.89
N TRP A 166 7.96 -1.40 -22.97
CA TRP A 166 9.21 -0.75 -23.34
C TRP A 166 9.34 -0.79 -24.86
N GLY A 167 9.48 0.38 -25.49
CA GLY A 167 9.62 0.49 -26.94
C GLY A 167 11.01 0.97 -27.33
N SER A 168 11.71 0.19 -28.17
CA SER A 168 12.77 0.70 -29.02
C SER A 168 12.15 1.23 -30.31
N ASP A 169 12.62 2.36 -30.82
CA ASP A 169 12.01 3.01 -31.99
C ASP A 169 11.90 2.05 -33.19
N ASN A 170 10.67 1.70 -33.58
CA ASN A 170 10.19 1.88 -34.95
C ASN A 170 8.69 1.57 -35.14
N SER A 171 8.00 2.55 -35.74
CA SER A 171 6.78 2.43 -36.58
C SER A 171 5.47 1.81 -36.02
N LYS A 172 4.43 2.67 -36.05
CA LYS A 172 2.98 2.39 -36.12
C LYS A 172 2.27 1.81 -34.89
N ALA A 173 1.57 2.69 -34.19
CA ALA A 173 0.15 2.49 -33.88
C ALA A 173 -0.49 3.85 -33.64
N GLY A 174 -1.32 4.29 -34.58
CA GLY A 174 -2.18 5.45 -34.40
C GLY A 174 -3.25 5.11 -33.37
N LEU A 175 -3.01 5.51 -32.13
CA LEU A 175 -4.06 5.76 -31.14
C LEU A 175 -3.94 7.23 -30.73
N PRO A 176 -5.05 7.88 -30.32
CA PRO A 176 -5.02 9.25 -29.87
C PRO A 176 -4.13 9.34 -28.62
N VAL A 177 -2.88 9.70 -28.84
CA VAL A 177 -1.95 10.06 -27.77
C VAL A 177 -2.53 11.31 -27.15
N LEU A 178 -2.97 11.22 -25.90
CA LEU A 178 -3.20 12.41 -25.08
C LEU A 178 -1.82 13.02 -24.80
N GLN A 179 -1.28 13.71 -25.81
CA GLN A 179 -0.05 14.48 -25.69
C GLN A 179 -0.36 15.70 -24.82
N LYS A 180 0.39 15.84 -23.73
CA LYS A 180 0.37 16.99 -22.84
C LYS A 180 0.50 18.27 -23.68
N ALA A 181 -0.38 19.25 -23.46
CA ALA A 181 -0.09 20.62 -23.83
C ALA A 181 1.12 21.07 -23.00
N ARG A 182 2.24 21.38 -23.68
CA ARG A 182 3.39 22.06 -23.06
C ARG A 182 2.94 23.50 -22.72
N PRO A 183 3.13 24.00 -21.49
CA PRO A 183 3.11 25.44 -21.25
C PRO A 183 4.29 26.13 -21.96
#